data_AF-A0A8J8EIC8-F1
#
_entry.id   AF-A0A8J8EIC8-F1
#
_cell.length_a   1.000
_cell.length_b   1.000
_cell.length_c   1.000
_cell.angle_alpha   90.00
_cell.angle_beta   90.00
_cell.angle_gamma   90.00
#
_symmetry.space_group_name_H-M   'P 1'
#
loop_
_entity.id
_entity.type
_entity.pdbx_description
1 polymer ?
#
loop_
_entity_poly.entity_id
_entity_poly.type
_entity_poly.pdbx_seq_one_letter_code
_entity_poly.pdbx_strand_id
1 'polypeptide(L)' 'MSQSEAEFWSWVAEEVKQARPQEGIEDVVAWLEEQKAKAEELRFSYSLRNEPLKAAYEEGRLEVINAVLKKLRRVGV' A
#
# COMPACT_ATOMS: atom_id res chain seq x y z
N MET A 1 -19.48 -7.26 0.54
CA MET A 1 -18.42 -7.89 -0.26
C MET A 1 -19.06 -9.04 -1.01
N SER A 2 -18.75 -9.22 -2.29
CA SER A 2 -19.22 -10.39 -3.03
C SER A 2 -18.41 -11.62 -2.63
N GLN A 3 -18.97 -12.80 -2.81
CA GLN A 3 -18.27 -14.07 -2.54
C GLN A 3 -16.99 -14.19 -3.36
N SER A 4 -17.02 -13.73 -4.62
CA SER A 4 -15.87 -13.67 -5.51
C SER A 4 -14.73 -12.75 -5.02
N GLU A 5 -15.06 -11.66 -4.33
CA GLU A 5 -14.07 -10.76 -3.75
C GLU A 5 -13.37 -11.42 -2.55
N ALA A 6 -14.13 -12.15 -1.71
CA ALA A 6 -13.57 -12.88 -0.58
C ALA A 6 -12.65 -14.03 -1.03
N GLU A 7 -13.05 -14.79 -2.04
CA GLU A 7 -12.26 -15.88 -2.62
C GLU A 7 -10.95 -15.35 -3.23
N PHE A 8 -11.01 -14.22 -3.93
CA PHE A 8 -9.82 -13.54 -4.47
C PHE A 8 -8.83 -13.14 -3.38
N TRP A 9 -9.30 -12.46 -2.32
CA TRP A 9 -8.42 -12.05 -1.21
C TRP A 9 -7.86 -13.23 -0.43
N SER A 10 -8.60 -14.33 -0.33
CA SER A 10 -8.14 -15.54 0.34
C SER A 10 -7.04 -16.25 -0.46
N TRP A 11 -7.15 -16.29 -1.79
CA TRP A 11 -6.08 -16.81 -2.66
C TRP A 11 -4.83 -15.93 -2.61
N VAL A 12 -4.99 -14.60 -2.68
CA VAL A 12 -3.86 -13.65 -2.58
C VAL A 12 -3.11 -13.83 -1.25
N ALA A 13 -3.84 -14.00 -0.14
CA ALA A 13 -3.22 -14.22 1.17
C ALA A 13 -2.38 -15.52 1.22
N GLU A 14 -2.87 -16.60 0.61
CA GLU A 14 -2.17 -17.88 0.58
C GLU A 14 -0.91 -17.83 -0.30
N GLU A 15 -0.98 -17.20 -1.48
CA GLU A 15 0.19 -17.01 -2.34
C GLU A 15 1.26 -16.11 -1.70
N VAL A 16 0.85 -15.05 -1.01
CA VAL A 16 1.78 -14.18 -0.27
C VAL A 16 2.50 -14.96 0.84
N LYS A 17 1.76 -15.80 1.57
CA LYS A 17 2.30 -16.66 2.62
C LYS A 17 3.31 -17.70 2.10
N GLN A 18 3.06 -18.27 0.92
CA GLN A 18 3.95 -19.25 0.29
C GLN A 18 5.20 -18.61 -0.34
N ALA A 19 5.04 -17.43 -0.97
CA ALA A 19 6.14 -16.73 -1.62
C ALA A 19 7.10 -16.06 -0.61
N ARG A 20 6.64 -15.72 0.60
CA ARG A 20 7.41 -14.99 1.61
C ARG A 20 7.16 -15.52 3.01
N PRO A 21 7.75 -16.66 3.40
CA PRO A 21 7.50 -17.33 4.68
C PRO A 21 7.94 -16.54 5.93
N GLN A 22 8.53 -15.35 5.78
CA GLN A 22 9.05 -14.52 6.86
C GLN A 22 8.46 -13.10 6.93
N GLU A 23 7.62 -12.69 5.98
CA GLU A 23 7.00 -11.35 6.07
C GLU A 23 5.65 -11.47 6.78
N GLY A 24 5.65 -11.13 8.08
CA GLY A 24 4.45 -10.94 8.85
C GLY A 24 3.63 -9.77 8.33
N ILE A 25 2.41 -9.60 8.83
CA ILE A 25 1.62 -8.40 8.54
C ILE A 25 2.38 -7.13 8.97
N GLU A 26 3.24 -7.23 10.00
CA GLU A 26 4.11 -6.15 10.44
C GLU A 26 5.12 -5.72 9.37
N ASP A 27 5.73 -6.65 8.63
CA ASP A 27 6.71 -6.34 7.59
C ASP A 27 6.05 -5.66 6.39
N VAL A 28 4.85 -6.10 6.02
CA VAL A 28 4.04 -5.45 4.98
C VAL A 28 3.64 -4.03 5.41
N VAL A 29 3.27 -3.84 6.67
CA VAL A 29 2.95 -2.51 7.22
C VAL A 29 4.19 -1.62 7.21
N ALA A 30 5.34 -2.11 7.67
CA ALA A 30 6.59 -1.36 7.67
C ALA A 30 6.97 -0.91 6.25
N TRP A 31 6.92 -1.83 5.28
CA TRP A 31 7.18 -1.51 3.88
C TRP A 31 6.22 -0.46 3.32
N LEU A 32 4.91 -0.55 3.65
CA LEU A 32 3.92 0.44 3.21
C LEU A 32 4.17 1.83 3.82
N GLU A 33 4.59 1.92 5.09
CA GLU A 33 4.96 3.19 5.72
C GLU A 33 6.22 3.79 5.06
N GLU A 34 7.21 2.96 4.69
CA GLU A 34 8.37 3.44 3.90
C GLU A 34 7.95 3.95 2.51
N GLN A 35 7.07 3.21 1.82
CA GLN A 35 6.57 3.65 0.51
C GLN A 35 5.75 4.94 0.61
N LYS A 36 5.02 5.14 1.72
CA LYS A 36 4.31 6.37 2.00
C LYS A 36 5.26 7.55 2.12
N ALA A 37 6.29 7.44 2.98
CA ALA A 37 7.28 8.50 3.16
C ALA A 37 7.97 8.87 1.83
N LYS A 38 8.32 7.86 1.02
CA LYS A 38 8.91 8.07 -0.31
C LYS A 38 7.95 8.78 -1.27
N ALA A 39 6.67 8.43 -1.28
CA ALA A 39 5.68 9.08 -2.13
C ALA A 39 5.42 10.54 -1.69
N GLU A 40 5.43 10.83 -0.39
CA GLU A 40 5.35 12.20 0.15
C GLU A 40 6.54 13.07 -0.31
N GLU A 41 7.75 12.54 -0.20
CA GLU A 41 8.98 13.21 -0.65
C GLU A 41 8.94 13.46 -2.17
N LEU A 42 8.59 12.45 -2.97
CA LEU A 42 8.52 12.56 -4.42
C LEU A 42 7.43 13.54 -4.85
N ARG A 43 6.24 13.48 -4.25
CA ARG A 43 5.16 14.44 -4.53
C ARG A 43 5.62 15.87 -4.29
N PHE A 44 6.26 16.13 -3.15
CA PHE A 44 6.79 17.45 -2.82
C PHE A 44 7.85 17.89 -3.82
N SER A 45 8.81 17.02 -4.14
CA SER A 45 9.85 17.27 -5.14
C SER A 45 9.27 17.60 -6.52
N TYR A 46 8.29 16.83 -6.98
CA TYR A 46 7.61 17.06 -8.27
C TYR A 46 6.80 18.36 -8.29
N SER A 47 6.20 18.74 -7.16
CA SER A 47 5.51 20.02 -7.03
C SER A 47 6.49 21.19 -7.16
N LEU A 48 7.67 21.12 -6.52
CA LEU A 48 8.71 22.15 -6.66
C LEU A 48 9.29 22.25 -8.07
N ARG A 49 9.39 21.12 -8.78
CA ARG A 49 9.87 21.08 -10.18
C ARG A 49 8.81 21.44 -11.22
N ASN A 50 7.59 21.80 -10.79
CA ASN A 50 6.45 22.08 -11.67
C ASN A 50 6.14 20.89 -12.61
N GLU A 51 6.18 19.66 -12.07
CA GLU A 51 5.84 18.42 -12.78
C GLU A 51 4.47 17.88 -12.29
N PRO A 52 3.34 18.53 -12.65
CA PRO A 52 2.04 18.32 -12.01
C PRO A 52 1.48 16.90 -12.21
N LEU A 53 1.73 16.27 -13.37
CA LEU A 53 1.28 14.89 -13.62
C LEU A 53 1.99 13.88 -12.72
N LYS A 54 3.29 14.08 -12.44
CA LYS A 54 4.03 13.21 -11.54
C LYS A 54 3.61 13.42 -10.09
N ALA A 55 3.38 14.68 -9.69
CA ALA A 55 2.86 14.99 -8.36
C ALA A 55 1.46 14.39 -8.13
N ALA A 56 0.58 14.46 -9.13
CA ALA A 56 -0.76 13.86 -9.07
C ALA A 56 -0.70 12.31 -9.00
N TYR A 57 0.24 11.70 -9.71
CA TYR A 57 0.48 10.25 -9.61
C TYR A 57 0.87 9.84 -8.19
N GLU A 58 1.84 10.52 -7.57
CA GLU A 58 2.25 10.21 -6.19
C GLU A 58 1.11 10.49 -5.19
N GLU A 59 0.26 11.49 -5.44
CA GLU A 59 -0.94 11.73 -4.61
C GLU A 59 -1.91 10.55 -4.66
N GLY A 60 -2.26 10.06 -5.85
CA GLY A 60 -3.11 8.86 -5.99
C GLY A 60 -2.48 7.62 -5.35
N ARG A 61 -1.15 7.49 -5.44
CA ARG A 61 -0.41 6.43 -4.77
C ARG A 61 -0.50 6.54 -3.23
N LEU A 62 -0.41 7.74 -2.68
CA LEU A 62 -0.60 7.99 -1.24
C LEU A 62 -2.00 7.62 -0.76
N GLU A 63 -3.04 7.95 -1.53
CA GLU A 63 -4.43 7.57 -1.19
C GLU A 63 -4.57 6.05 -1.08
N VAL A 64 -4.01 5.30 -2.05
CA VAL A 64 -4.04 3.83 -2.04
C VAL A 64 -3.28 3.27 -0.84
N ILE A 65 -2.05 3.74 -0.59
CA ILE A 65 -1.24 3.27 0.54
C ILE A 65 -1.97 3.51 1.87
N ASN A 66 -2.53 4.71 2.08
CA ASN A 66 -3.29 5.02 3.29
C ASN A 66 -4.54 4.15 3.44
N ALA A 67 -5.24 3.84 2.34
CA ALA A 67 -6.40 2.95 2.37
C ALA A 67 -6.01 1.51 2.76
N VAL A 68 -4.90 1.00 2.24
CA VAL A 68 -4.38 -0.33 2.56
C VAL A 68 -3.92 -0.40 4.01
N LEU A 69 -3.11 0.55 4.47
CA LEU A 69 -2.67 0.64 5.87
C LEU A 69 -3.86 0.67 6.83
N LYS A 70 -4.91 1.44 6.51
CA LYS A 70 -6.14 1.50 7.32
C LYS A 70 -6.86 0.15 7.40
N LYS A 71 -6.85 -0.64 6.32
CA LYS A 71 -7.44 -1.98 6.32
C LYS A 71 -6.60 -2.97 7.12
N LEU A 72 -5.28 -2.97 6.93
CA LEU A 72 -4.37 -3.88 7.65
C LEU A 72 -4.42 -3.66 9.17
N ARG A 73 -4.45 -2.39 9.62
CA ARG A 73 -4.62 -2.05 11.04
C ARG A 73 -5.94 -2.53 11.66
N ARG A 74 -6.97 -2.82 10.86
CA ARG A 74 -8.24 -3.39 11.33
C ARG A 74 -8.24 -4.91 11.39
N VAL A 75 -7.31 -5.56 10.68
CA VAL A 75 -7.19 -7.02 10.61
C VAL A 75 -6.21 -7.54 11.65
N GLY A 76 -5.23 -6.73 12.07
CA GLY A 76 -4.25 -7.07 13.12
C GLY A 76 -4.71 -6.83 14.57
N VAL A 77 -6.03 -6.69 14.84
CA VAL A 77 -6.63 -6.58 16.19
C VAL A 77 -7.57 -7.75 16.43
#